data_AF-A0AAW1TS96-F1
#
_entry.id   AF-A0AAW1TS96-F1
#
_cell.length_a   1.000
_cell.length_b   1.000
_cell.length_c   1.000
_cell.angle_alpha   90.00
_cell.angle_beta   90.00
_cell.angle_gamma   90.00
#
_symmetry.space_group_name_H-M   'P 1'
#
loop_
_entity.id
_entity.type
_entity.pdbx_description
1 polymer ?
#
loop_
_entity_poly.entity_id
_entity_poly.type
_entity_poly.pdbx_seq_one_letter_code
_entity_poly.pdbx_strand_id
1 'polypeptide(L)'
;MVSDARKVERHVPHSCHVCITFFCEDERPLLGTTFCLVFTYLTYALMPIRLKDALLAGIILALSQILLGYYAGYLVTIVEISCCLATLFCGNVAGICTHYPREVAQRKAFLETRQCIEARLKIQRENQQQERLLLSVLPRHVAMEMKADIAGQPKEEQFHKIYIQRHENVSILFADICGFTTLSDQCTAEELVRILNELFARSSTS
;
A
#
# COMPACT_ATOMS: atom_id res chain seq x y z
N MET A 1 -27.67 -57.56 -36.57
CA MET A 1 -27.03 -57.75 -35.25
C MET A 1 -25.89 -56.76 -35.12
N VAL A 2 -26.19 -55.53 -34.72
CA VAL A 2 -25.18 -54.54 -34.33
C VAL A 2 -25.65 -54.02 -32.99
N SER A 3 -25.34 -54.79 -31.96
CA SER A 3 -25.51 -54.38 -30.57
C SER A 3 -24.17 -54.57 -29.89
N ASP A 4 -23.85 -53.59 -29.05
CA ASP A 4 -22.85 -53.63 -28.00
C ASP A 4 -21.47 -53.03 -28.31
N ALA A 5 -21.39 -51.71 -28.16
CA ALA A 5 -20.19 -51.00 -27.70
C ALA A 5 -20.55 -49.65 -27.06
N ARG A 6 -21.71 -49.57 -26.38
CA ARG A 6 -22.20 -48.36 -25.71
C ARG A 6 -22.05 -48.51 -24.20
N LYS A 7 -20.82 -48.58 -23.68
CA LYS A 7 -20.58 -48.51 -22.23
C LYS A 7 -19.14 -48.18 -21.84
N VAL A 8 -18.75 -46.91 -21.94
CA VAL A 8 -17.73 -46.33 -21.04
C VAL A 8 -18.17 -44.91 -20.70
N GLU A 9 -19.12 -44.84 -19.77
CA GLU A 9 -19.58 -43.60 -19.15
C GLU A 9 -18.47 -43.14 -18.19
N ARG A 10 -17.55 -42.31 -18.70
CA ARG A 10 -16.59 -41.60 -17.85
C ARG A 10 -17.31 -40.39 -17.29
N HIS A 11 -17.48 -40.38 -15.97
CA HIS A 11 -18.05 -39.28 -15.22
C HIS A 11 -17.17 -38.02 -15.40
N VAL A 12 -17.52 -37.19 -16.38
CA VAL A 12 -16.92 -35.89 -16.61
C VAL A 12 -17.62 -34.88 -15.69
N PRO A 13 -16.91 -34.04 -14.93
CA PRO A 13 -17.52 -33.06 -14.03
C PRO A 13 -18.45 -32.14 -14.82
N HIS A 14 -19.65 -31.85 -14.28
CA HIS A 14 -20.71 -31.08 -14.94
C HIS A 14 -20.23 -29.72 -15.48
N SER A 15 -19.23 -29.09 -14.86
CA SER A 15 -18.62 -27.84 -15.33
C SER A 15 -17.91 -27.98 -16.69
N CYS A 16 -17.32 -29.15 -16.95
CA CYS A 16 -16.63 -29.46 -18.20
C CYS A 16 -17.62 -29.83 -19.31
N HIS A 17 -18.74 -30.48 -18.94
CA HIS A 17 -19.83 -30.77 -19.88
C HIS A 17 -20.53 -29.49 -20.37
N VAL A 18 -20.75 -28.51 -19.49
CA VAL A 18 -21.31 -27.19 -19.88
C VAL A 18 -20.38 -26.47 -20.85
N CYS A 19 -19.07 -26.45 -20.61
CA CYS A 19 -18.11 -25.88 -21.55
C CYS A 19 -18.15 -26.56 -22.93
N ILE A 20 -18.28 -27.89 -22.97
CA ILE A 20 -18.30 -28.66 -24.22
C ILE A 20 -19.62 -28.50 -24.97
N THR A 21 -20.76 -28.50 -24.29
CA THR A 21 -22.08 -28.31 -24.94
C THR A 21 -22.31 -26.87 -25.38
N PHE A 22 -21.73 -25.88 -24.69
CA PHE A 22 -21.81 -24.46 -25.10
C PHE A 22 -20.84 -24.12 -26.25
N PHE A 23 -19.76 -24.89 -26.42
CA PHE A 23 -18.82 -24.76 -27.55
C PHE A 23 -19.29 -25.45 -28.83
N CYS A 24 -20.27 -26.35 -28.72
CA CYS A 24 -20.71 -27.24 -29.79
C CYS A 24 -22.15 -26.92 -30.17
N GLU A 25 -22.45 -25.65 -30.39
CA GLU A 25 -23.67 -25.25 -31.09
C GLU A 25 -23.29 -24.80 -32.50
N ASP A 26 -24.01 -25.39 -33.45
CA ASP A 26 -23.72 -25.48 -34.87
C ASP A 26 -23.60 -24.10 -35.54
N GLU A 27 -22.77 -24.04 -36.58
CA GLU A 27 -22.48 -22.87 -37.42
C GLU A 27 -21.81 -21.65 -36.74
N ARG A 28 -20.47 -21.61 -36.77
CA ARG A 28 -19.61 -20.57 -37.43
C ARG A 28 -18.22 -20.54 -36.75
N PRO A 29 -17.12 -20.84 -37.46
CA PRO A 29 -15.75 -20.83 -36.90
C PRO A 29 -15.30 -19.46 -36.35
N LEU A 30 -16.01 -18.39 -36.68
CA LEU A 30 -15.80 -17.02 -36.21
C LEU A 30 -16.23 -16.80 -34.74
N LEU A 31 -17.24 -17.52 -34.26
CA LEU A 31 -17.80 -17.28 -32.92
C LEU A 31 -16.90 -17.90 -31.84
N GLY A 32 -16.43 -19.13 -32.06
CA GLY A 32 -15.49 -19.82 -31.16
C GLY A 32 -14.16 -19.07 -31.02
N THR A 33 -13.58 -18.60 -32.13
CA THR A 33 -12.34 -17.80 -32.12
C THR A 33 -12.48 -16.50 -31.35
N THR A 34 -13.63 -15.83 -31.46
CA THR A 34 -13.93 -14.60 -30.70
C THR A 34 -14.03 -14.87 -29.20
N PHE A 35 -14.69 -15.96 -28.78
CA PHE A 35 -14.76 -16.33 -27.36
C PHE A 35 -13.41 -16.74 -26.79
N CYS A 36 -12.55 -17.42 -27.56
CA CYS A 36 -11.19 -17.74 -27.14
C CYS A 36 -10.38 -16.47 -26.88
N LEU A 37 -10.45 -15.47 -27.75
CA LEU A 37 -9.76 -14.20 -27.55
C LEU A 37 -10.28 -13.45 -26.31
N VAL A 38 -11.59 -13.44 -26.09
CA VAL A 38 -12.21 -12.80 -24.91
C VAL A 38 -11.81 -13.52 -23.62
N PHE A 39 -11.82 -14.85 -23.58
CA PHE A 39 -11.37 -15.62 -22.41
C PHE A 39 -9.90 -15.42 -22.11
N THR A 40 -9.04 -15.42 -23.15
CA THR A 40 -7.61 -15.18 -22.97
C THR A 40 -7.37 -13.77 -22.42
N TYR A 41 -8.07 -12.76 -22.96
CA TYR A 41 -8.01 -11.39 -22.46
C TYR A 41 -8.52 -11.28 -21.01
N LEU A 42 -9.60 -11.98 -20.66
CA LEU A 42 -10.11 -12.04 -19.29
C LEU A 42 -9.11 -12.68 -18.32
N THR A 43 -8.41 -13.75 -18.72
CA THR A 43 -7.36 -14.36 -17.89
C THR A 43 -6.22 -13.37 -17.63
N TYR A 44 -5.79 -12.61 -18.64
CA TYR A 44 -4.75 -11.58 -18.46
C TYR A 44 -5.24 -10.33 -17.72
N ALA A 45 -6.53 -10.01 -17.79
CA ALA A 45 -7.11 -8.81 -17.19
C ALA A 45 -7.53 -9.00 -15.72
N LEU A 46 -8.02 -10.19 -15.36
CA LEU A 46 -8.60 -10.46 -14.05
C LEU A 46 -7.63 -11.05 -13.04
N MET A 47 -6.49 -11.60 -13.47
CA MET A 47 -5.50 -12.17 -12.55
C MET A 47 -4.43 -11.13 -12.18
N PRO A 48 -4.41 -10.62 -10.93
CA PRO A 48 -3.39 -9.69 -10.46
C PRO A 48 -2.13 -10.48 -10.08
N ILE A 49 -1.46 -11.10 -11.07
CA ILE A 49 -0.32 -11.98 -10.84
C ILE A 49 0.95 -11.47 -11.53
N ARG A 50 2.11 -11.85 -10.99
CA ARG A 50 3.45 -11.64 -11.54
C ARG A 50 3.52 -12.11 -13.00
N LEU A 51 4.29 -11.41 -13.83
CA LEU A 51 4.50 -11.70 -15.26
C LEU A 51 4.74 -13.20 -15.58
N LYS A 52 5.47 -13.91 -14.71
CA LYS A 52 5.84 -15.31 -14.90
C LYS A 52 4.63 -16.25 -14.90
N ASP A 53 3.70 -16.03 -13.97
CA ASP A 53 2.53 -16.87 -13.82
C ASP A 53 1.49 -16.56 -14.91
N ALA A 54 1.40 -15.29 -15.32
CA ALA A 54 0.59 -14.88 -16.47
C ALA A 54 1.09 -15.52 -17.78
N LEU A 55 2.41 -15.60 -17.97
CA LEU A 55 3.01 -16.27 -19.12
C LEU A 55 2.72 -17.78 -19.10
N LEU A 56 2.84 -18.43 -17.94
CA LEU A 56 2.54 -19.84 -17.76
C LEU A 56 1.06 -20.14 -18.06
N ALA A 57 0.14 -19.33 -17.52
CA ALA A 57 -1.30 -19.47 -17.77
C ALA A 57 -1.65 -19.29 -19.26
N GLY A 58 -1.00 -18.33 -19.93
CA GLY A 58 -1.14 -18.11 -21.38
C GLY A 58 -0.74 -19.32 -22.22
N ILE A 59 0.40 -19.94 -21.90
CA ILE A 59 0.88 -21.15 -22.58
C ILE A 59 -0.07 -22.32 -22.35
N ILE A 60 -0.55 -22.51 -21.12
CA ILE A 60 -1.51 -23.59 -20.79
C ILE A 60 -2.83 -23.40 -21.55
N LEU A 61 -3.34 -22.17 -21.63
CA LEU A 61 -4.53 -21.84 -22.41
C LEU A 61 -4.31 -22.05 -23.92
N ALA A 62 -3.16 -21.68 -24.45
CA ALA A 62 -2.85 -21.90 -25.87
C ALA A 62 -2.81 -23.39 -26.21
N LEU A 63 -2.19 -24.20 -25.35
CA LEU A 63 -2.12 -25.66 -25.53
C LEU A 63 -3.50 -26.32 -25.41
N SER A 64 -4.32 -25.90 -24.46
CA SER A 64 -5.66 -26.47 -24.29
C SER A 64 -6.57 -26.17 -25.48
N GLN A 65 -6.44 -24.99 -26.09
CA GLN A 65 -7.17 -24.59 -27.31
C GLN A 65 -6.75 -25.43 -28.53
N ILE A 66 -5.44 -25.67 -28.72
CA ILE A 66 -4.95 -26.53 -29.80
C ILE A 66 -5.46 -27.96 -29.63
N LEU A 67 -5.38 -28.49 -28.40
CA LEU A 67 -5.80 -29.85 -28.09
C LEU A 67 -7.31 -30.04 -28.31
N LEU A 68 -8.13 -29.07 -27.91
CA LEU A 68 -9.58 -29.08 -28.11
C LEU A 68 -9.93 -29.00 -29.61
N GLY A 69 -9.26 -28.14 -30.37
CA GLY A 69 -9.45 -28.04 -31.83
C GLY A 69 -9.09 -29.33 -32.57
N TYR A 70 -8.07 -30.05 -32.10
CA TYR A 70 -7.68 -31.36 -32.64
C TYR A 70 -8.74 -32.44 -32.34
N TYR A 71 -9.19 -32.55 -31.08
CA TYR A 71 -10.20 -33.54 -30.68
C TYR A 71 -11.57 -33.32 -31.32
N ALA A 72 -11.95 -32.06 -31.53
CA ALA A 72 -13.21 -31.70 -32.19
C ALA A 72 -13.16 -31.86 -33.71
N GLY A 73 -12.00 -32.20 -34.30
CA GLY A 73 -11.85 -32.44 -35.73
C GLY A 73 -11.86 -31.17 -36.60
N TYR A 74 -11.63 -29.99 -36.01
CA TYR A 74 -11.60 -28.70 -36.72
C TYR A 74 -10.22 -28.32 -37.27
N LEU A 75 -9.16 -29.07 -36.92
CA LEU A 75 -7.77 -28.80 -37.34
C LEU A 75 -7.30 -29.84 -38.36
N VAL A 76 -7.94 -29.89 -39.53
CA VAL A 76 -7.66 -30.91 -40.56
C VAL A 76 -6.83 -30.32 -41.70
N THR A 77 -7.03 -29.04 -42.02
CA THR A 77 -6.36 -28.36 -43.13
C THR A 77 -5.19 -27.51 -42.66
N ILE A 78 -4.13 -27.41 -43.48
CA ILE A 78 -2.94 -26.56 -43.20
C ILE A 78 -3.35 -25.09 -42.94
N VAL A 79 -4.38 -24.60 -43.63
CA VAL A 79 -4.91 -23.25 -43.48
C VAL A 79 -5.50 -23.02 -42.08
N GLU A 80 -6.25 -23.98 -41.55
CA GLU A 80 -6.89 -23.89 -40.22
C GLU A 80 -5.82 -23.88 -39.11
N ILE A 81 -4.81 -24.76 -39.23
CA ILE A 81 -3.66 -24.80 -38.32
C ILE A 81 -2.91 -23.47 -38.34
N SER A 82 -2.65 -22.91 -39.53
CA SER A 82 -1.93 -21.63 -39.66
C SER A 82 -2.71 -20.45 -39.04
N CYS A 83 -4.03 -20.42 -39.21
CA CYS A 83 -4.90 -19.38 -38.65
C CYS A 83 -4.97 -19.46 -37.12
N CYS A 84 -5.07 -20.68 -36.57
CA CYS A 84 -5.06 -20.89 -35.12
C CYS A 84 -3.72 -20.47 -34.50
N LEU A 85 -2.59 -20.85 -35.10
CA LEU A 85 -1.27 -20.42 -34.62
C LEU A 85 -1.11 -18.90 -34.66
N ALA A 86 -1.53 -18.25 -35.75
CA ALA A 86 -1.49 -16.79 -35.88
C ALA A 86 -2.36 -16.10 -34.81
N THR A 87 -3.57 -16.61 -34.57
CA THR A 87 -4.51 -16.06 -33.58
C THR A 87 -3.98 -16.22 -32.15
N LEU A 88 -3.38 -17.37 -31.83
CA LEU A 88 -2.76 -17.62 -30.53
C LEU A 88 -1.54 -16.73 -30.30
N PHE A 89 -0.71 -16.55 -31.33
CA PHE A 89 0.45 -15.66 -31.26
C PHE A 89 0.01 -14.21 -31.00
N CYS A 90 -0.94 -13.70 -31.79
CA CYS A 90 -1.49 -12.36 -31.62
C CYS A 90 -2.14 -12.17 -30.24
N GLY A 91 -2.89 -13.17 -29.73
CA GLY A 91 -3.50 -13.13 -28.41
C GLY A 91 -2.49 -13.09 -27.26
N ASN A 92 -1.41 -13.87 -27.35
CA ASN A 92 -0.33 -13.85 -26.34
C ASN A 92 0.42 -12.51 -26.36
N VAL A 93 0.74 -11.98 -27.54
CA VAL A 93 1.39 -10.67 -27.67
C VAL A 93 0.50 -9.56 -27.09
N ALA A 94 -0.78 -9.53 -27.46
CA ALA A 94 -1.74 -8.55 -26.92
C ALA A 94 -1.91 -8.67 -25.39
N GLY A 95 -1.93 -9.89 -24.86
CA GLY A 95 -1.97 -10.17 -23.42
C GLY A 95 -0.75 -9.62 -22.69
N ILE A 96 0.47 -9.90 -23.20
CA ILE A 96 1.73 -9.39 -22.65
C ILE A 96 1.77 -7.86 -22.71
N CYS A 97 1.42 -7.27 -23.85
CA CYS A 97 1.42 -5.82 -24.04
C CYS A 97 0.44 -5.10 -23.10
N THR A 98 -0.67 -5.73 -22.73
CA THR A 98 -1.66 -5.15 -21.80
C THR A 98 -1.24 -5.33 -20.34
N HIS A 99 -0.64 -6.47 -20.00
CA HIS A 99 -0.24 -6.81 -18.64
C HIS A 99 1.01 -6.03 -18.20
N TYR A 100 2.01 -5.91 -19.07
CA TYR A 100 3.28 -5.22 -18.78
C TYR A 100 3.13 -3.79 -18.22
N PRO A 101 2.41 -2.85 -18.88
CA PRO A 101 2.26 -1.49 -18.37
C PRO A 101 1.48 -1.44 -17.05
N ARG A 102 0.53 -2.36 -16.83
CA ARG A 102 -0.20 -2.46 -15.56
C ARG A 102 0.72 -2.88 -14.42
N GLU A 103 1.55 -3.90 -14.62
CA GLU A 103 2.50 -4.34 -13.59
C GLU A 103 3.50 -3.22 -13.26
N VAL A 104 4.02 -2.53 -14.27
CA VAL A 104 4.94 -1.39 -14.07
C VAL A 104 4.25 -0.24 -13.34
N ALA A 105 3.02 0.14 -13.75
CA ALA A 105 2.25 1.19 -13.10
C ALA A 105 1.95 0.85 -11.63
N GLN A 106 1.58 -0.39 -11.35
CA GLN A 106 1.31 -0.86 -9.98
C GLN A 106 2.57 -0.79 -9.10
N ARG A 107 3.72 -1.27 -9.62
CA ARG A 107 4.99 -1.21 -8.88
C ARG A 107 5.42 0.24 -8.63
N LYS A 108 5.25 1.12 -9.62
CA LYS A 108 5.56 2.54 -9.49
C LYS A 108 4.68 3.21 -8.44
N ALA A 109 3.36 2.99 -8.50
CA ALA A 109 2.43 3.53 -7.50
C ALA A 109 2.75 3.04 -6.08
N PHE A 110 3.17 1.78 -5.92
CA PHE A 110 3.60 1.25 -4.63
C PHE A 110 4.86 1.94 -4.10
N LEU A 111 5.87 2.14 -4.94
CA LEU A 111 7.11 2.84 -4.58
C LEU A 111 6.83 4.31 -4.20
N GLU A 112 6.03 5.02 -5.00
CA GLU A 112 5.61 6.39 -4.71
C GLU A 112 4.84 6.48 -3.38
N THR A 113 3.92 5.54 -3.14
CA THR A 113 3.18 5.46 -1.88
C THR A 113 4.13 5.27 -0.69
N ARG A 114 5.12 4.38 -0.81
CA ARG A 114 6.11 4.17 0.25
C ARG A 114 6.94 5.42 0.53
N GLN A 115 7.46 6.07 -0.52
CA GLN A 115 8.22 7.32 -0.39
C GLN A 115 7.41 8.44 0.25
N CYS A 116 6.13 8.57 -0.15
CA CYS A 116 5.21 9.55 0.43
C CYS A 116 4.98 9.29 1.94
N ILE A 117 4.75 8.03 2.33
CA ILE A 117 4.57 7.66 3.74
C ILE A 117 5.84 7.97 4.54
N GLU A 118 7.02 7.62 4.03
CA GLU A 118 8.30 7.87 4.70
C GLU A 118 8.55 9.37 4.91
N ALA A 119 8.32 10.19 3.87
CA ALA A 119 8.43 11.64 3.96
C ALA A 119 7.44 12.22 4.99
N ARG A 120 6.18 11.75 5.00
CA ARG A 120 5.17 12.15 5.99
C ARG A 120 5.60 11.83 7.42
N LEU A 121 6.12 10.63 7.66
CA LEU A 121 6.61 10.22 8.99
C LEU A 121 7.79 11.07 9.45
N LYS A 122 8.70 11.42 8.53
CA LYS A 122 9.82 12.32 8.83
C LYS A 122 9.34 13.70 9.26
N ILE A 123 8.44 14.31 8.48
CA ILE A 123 7.83 15.60 8.79
C ILE A 123 7.09 15.57 10.14
N GLN A 124 6.32 14.51 10.41
CA GLN A 124 5.64 14.36 11.70
C GLN A 124 6.61 14.31 12.88
N ARG A 125 7.74 13.61 12.74
CA ARG A 125 8.76 13.53 13.79
C ARG A 125 9.42 14.89 14.02
N GLU A 126 9.78 15.60 12.96
CA GLU A 126 10.36 16.96 13.04
C GLU A 126 9.37 17.93 13.70
N ASN A 127 8.09 17.87 13.34
CA ASN A 127 7.04 18.70 13.93
C ASN A 127 6.84 18.38 15.43
N GLN A 128 6.84 17.10 15.82
CA GLN A 128 6.79 16.71 17.24
C GLN A 128 8.01 17.20 18.04
N GLN A 129 9.19 17.19 17.44
CA GLN A 129 10.40 17.74 18.07
C GLN A 129 10.29 19.26 18.22
N GLN A 130 9.79 19.98 17.20
CA GLN A 130 9.52 21.41 17.29
C GLN A 130 8.50 21.73 18.40
N GLU A 131 7.40 20.99 18.50
CA GLU A 131 6.42 21.17 19.57
C GLU A 131 7.01 20.89 20.97
N ARG A 132 7.83 19.85 21.12
CA ARG A 132 8.52 19.58 22.39
C ARG A 132 9.50 20.68 22.78
N LEU A 133 10.25 21.23 21.82
CA LEU A 133 11.19 22.32 22.07
C LEU A 133 10.45 23.61 22.47
N LEU A 134 9.36 23.95 21.79
CA LEU A 134 8.50 25.09 22.16
C LEU A 134 7.91 24.93 23.58
N LEU A 135 7.52 23.71 23.96
CA LEU A 135 6.97 23.39 25.27
C LEU A 135 8.02 23.25 26.39
N SER A 136 9.31 23.22 26.07
CA SER A 136 10.40 23.10 27.05
C SER A 136 10.84 24.44 27.66
N VAL A 137 10.42 25.56 27.08
CA VAL A 137 10.84 26.92 27.49
C VAL A 137 9.66 27.82 27.89
N LEU A 138 8.44 27.53 27.43
CA LEU A 138 7.23 28.32 27.72
C LEU A 138 6.05 27.41 28.15
N PRO A 139 5.33 27.73 29.24
CA PRO A 139 4.13 27.00 29.66
C PRO A 139 3.09 26.89 28.52
N ARG A 140 2.39 25.75 28.42
CA ARG A 140 1.44 25.41 27.33
C ARG A 140 0.47 26.53 26.92
N HIS A 141 0.04 27.33 27.88
CA HIS A 141 -0.86 28.48 27.70
C HIS A 141 -0.23 29.59 26.84
N VAL A 142 1.04 29.96 27.10
CA VAL A 142 1.74 31.05 26.41
C VAL A 142 2.15 30.65 25.00
N ALA A 143 2.56 29.39 24.80
CA ALA A 143 2.94 28.87 23.48
C ALA A 143 1.75 28.80 22.50
N MET A 144 0.52 28.55 22.99
CA MET A 144 -0.69 28.57 22.18
C MET A 144 -1.13 29.99 21.82
N GLU A 145 -1.01 30.94 22.74
CA GLU A 145 -1.32 32.36 22.50
C GLU A 145 -0.36 32.96 21.46
N MET A 146 0.93 32.62 21.52
CA MET A 146 1.93 33.03 20.51
C MET A 146 1.66 32.45 19.11
N LYS A 147 1.18 31.20 19.01
CA LYS A 147 0.83 30.57 17.74
C LYS A 147 -0.41 31.22 17.10
N ALA A 148 -1.34 31.70 17.92
CA ALA A 148 -2.51 32.46 17.47
C ALA A 148 -2.14 33.88 16.99
N ASP A 149 -1.22 34.56 17.69
CA ASP A 149 -0.74 35.90 17.31
C ASP A 149 0.05 35.89 15.97
N ILE A 150 0.79 34.81 15.64
CA ILE A 150 1.52 34.67 14.36
C ILE A 150 0.57 34.37 13.18
N ALA A 151 -0.59 33.76 13.43
CA ALA A 151 -1.62 33.52 12.40
C ALA A 151 -2.49 34.76 12.11
N GLY A 152 -2.39 35.80 12.94
CA GLY A 152 -2.99 37.12 12.73
C GLY A 152 -2.11 38.05 11.87
N GLN A 153 -2.64 39.22 11.51
CA GLN A 153 -1.92 40.23 10.72
C GLN A 153 -0.57 40.60 11.37
N PRO A 154 0.52 40.72 10.58
CA PRO A 154 1.82 41.11 11.10
C PRO A 154 1.72 42.57 11.55
N LYS A 155 1.77 42.81 12.86
CA LYS A 155 1.94 44.15 13.42
C LYS A 155 3.42 44.38 13.70
N GLU A 156 3.94 45.49 13.18
CA GLU A 156 5.36 45.87 13.09
C GLU A 156 6.13 46.07 14.41
N GLU A 157 5.63 45.64 15.57
CA GLU A 157 6.37 45.79 16.84
C GLU A 157 6.32 44.49 17.67
N GLN A 158 6.85 43.42 17.10
CA GLN A 158 6.78 42.06 17.67
C GLN A 158 7.73 41.82 18.86
N PHE A 159 8.57 42.79 19.24
CA PHE A 159 9.69 42.58 20.16
C PHE A 159 9.56 43.19 21.58
N HIS A 160 8.47 43.90 21.91
CA HIS A 160 8.34 44.57 23.23
C HIS A 160 6.94 44.43 23.86
N LYS A 161 6.30 43.27 23.76
CA LYS A 161 5.02 43.04 24.46
C LYS A 161 5.24 42.21 25.73
N ILE A 162 5.19 42.88 26.88
CA ILE A 162 5.23 42.22 28.19
C ILE A 162 3.81 41.73 28.51
N TYR A 163 3.62 40.41 28.55
CA TYR A 163 2.33 39.80 28.90
C TYR A 163 2.23 39.62 30.42
N ILE A 164 1.44 40.46 31.10
CA ILE A 164 1.16 40.34 32.54
C ILE A 164 -0.31 39.94 32.71
N GLN A 165 -0.57 38.75 33.27
CA GLN A 165 -1.91 38.28 33.58
C GLN A 165 -2.14 38.29 35.09
N ARG A 166 -3.24 38.93 35.53
CA ARG A 166 -3.68 38.93 36.93
C ARG A 166 -4.53 37.69 37.19
N HIS A 167 -4.13 36.86 38.14
CA HIS A 167 -4.92 35.72 38.61
C HIS A 167 -5.44 36.00 40.02
N GLU A 168 -6.73 35.78 40.26
CA GLU A 168 -7.35 35.85 41.58
C GLU A 168 -7.51 34.43 42.14
N ASN A 169 -7.38 34.26 43.46
CA ASN A 169 -7.44 32.95 44.15
C ASN A 169 -6.30 31.98 43.81
N VAL A 170 -5.06 32.47 43.79
CA VAL A 170 -3.85 31.62 43.69
C VAL A 170 -3.08 31.60 45.01
N SER A 171 -2.42 30.48 45.29
CA SER A 171 -1.49 30.34 46.42
C SER A 171 -0.06 30.29 45.89
N ILE A 172 0.84 31.05 46.51
CA ILE A 172 2.27 31.06 46.17
C ILE A 172 3.02 30.25 47.23
N LEU A 173 3.77 29.24 46.80
CA LEU A 173 4.65 28.47 47.69
C LEU A 173 6.10 28.88 47.42
N PHE A 174 6.80 29.34 48.45
CA PHE A 174 8.24 29.53 48.43
C PHE A 174 8.92 28.33 49.08
N ALA A 175 9.94 27.81 48.43
CA ALA A 175 10.80 26.75 48.96
C ALA A 175 12.26 27.13 48.69
N ASP A 176 13.10 26.96 49.70
CA ASP A 176 14.54 27.20 49.61
C ASP A 176 15.30 25.99 50.17
N ILE A 177 16.51 25.77 49.66
CA ILE A 177 17.39 24.68 50.12
C ILE A 177 18.27 25.25 51.23
N CYS A 178 17.88 25.00 52.48
CA CYS A 178 18.67 25.38 53.63
C CYS A 178 20.10 24.82 53.54
N GLY A 179 21.11 25.70 53.64
CA GLY A 179 22.51 25.29 53.69
C GLY A 179 23.12 24.90 52.34
N PHE A 180 22.50 25.29 51.21
CA PHE A 180 22.99 25.01 49.86
C PHE A 180 24.47 25.43 49.65
N THR A 181 24.88 26.57 50.17
CA THR A 181 26.27 27.06 50.07
C THR A 181 27.28 26.09 50.69
N THR A 182 26.99 25.56 51.88
CA THR A 182 27.86 24.61 52.59
C THR A 182 27.91 23.26 51.86
N LEU A 183 26.78 22.84 51.27
CA LEU A 183 26.71 21.62 50.47
C LEU A 183 27.53 21.75 49.18
N SER A 184 27.45 22.90 48.49
CA SER A 184 28.19 23.15 47.26
C SER A 184 29.71 23.23 47.45
N ASP A 185 30.17 23.57 48.66
CA ASP A 185 31.59 23.66 49.02
C ASP A 185 32.20 22.27 49.29
N GLN A 186 31.38 21.30 49.68
CA GLN A 186 31.81 19.94 50.05
C GLN A 186 31.60 18.89 48.94
N CYS A 187 30.88 19.24 47.87
CA CYS A 187 30.53 18.33 46.78
C CYS A 187 31.23 18.68 45.48
N THR A 188 31.52 17.68 44.65
CA THR A 188 31.94 17.93 43.27
C THR A 188 30.78 18.44 42.42
N ALA A 189 31.07 19.17 41.33
CA ALA A 189 30.03 19.73 40.46
C ALA A 189 29.07 18.66 39.90
N GLU A 190 29.57 17.46 39.62
CA GLU A 190 28.76 16.35 39.12
C GLU A 190 27.80 15.79 40.19
N GLU A 191 28.28 15.62 41.43
CA GLU A 191 27.47 15.16 42.56
C GLU A 191 26.39 16.17 42.93
N LEU A 192 26.71 17.46 42.90
CA LEU A 192 25.74 18.52 43.18
C LEU A 192 24.61 18.53 42.15
N VAL A 193 24.92 18.41 40.86
CA VAL A 193 23.94 18.32 39.77
C VAL A 193 23.07 17.06 39.92
N ARG A 194 23.65 15.94 40.34
CA ARG A 194 22.91 14.70 40.59
C ARG A 194 21.91 14.84 41.74
N ILE A 195 22.33 15.41 42.88
CA ILE A 195 21.47 15.64 44.06
C ILE A 195 20.34 16.60 43.72
N LEU A 196 20.64 17.68 42.98
CA LEU A 196 19.64 18.65 42.53
C LEU A 196 18.61 18.00 41.59
N ASN A 197 19.06 17.23 40.60
CA ASN A 197 18.16 16.54 39.68
C ASN A 197 17.24 15.54 40.41
N GLU A 198 17.75 14.85 41.43
CA GLU A 198 16.94 13.93 42.23
C GLU A 198 15.90 14.65 43.10
N LEU A 199 16.28 15.78 43.72
CA LEU A 199 15.36 16.65 44.46
C LEU A 199 14.25 17.21 43.57
N PHE A 200 14.60 17.75 42.40
CA PHE A 200 13.62 18.30 41.45
C PHE A 200 12.75 17.21 40.81
N ALA A 201 13.30 16.02 40.53
CA ALA A 201 12.50 14.91 40.03
C ALA A 201 11.44 14.47 41.06
N ARG A 202 11.81 14.35 42.34
CA ARG A 202 10.89 13.96 43.42
C ARG A 202 9.78 14.99 43.65
N SER A 203 10.07 16.28 43.53
CA SER A 203 9.05 17.33 43.61
C SER A 203 8.16 17.42 42.36
N SER A 204 8.57 16.82 41.23
CA SER A 204 7.82 16.80 39.97
C SER A 204 6.88 15.58 39.85
N THR A 205 7.14 14.51 40.61
CA THR A 205 6.38 13.25 40.56
C THR A 205 5.35 13.07 41.68
N SER A 206 5.22 14.04 42.59
CA SER A 206 4.25 14.03 43.69
C SER A 206 3.18 15.11 43.50
#